data_AF-A0A6I4ZGV9-F1
#
_entry.id   AF-A0A6I4ZGV9-F1
#
_cell.length_a   1.000
_cell.length_b   1.000
_cell.length_c   1.000
_cell.angle_alpha   90.00
_cell.angle_beta   90.00
_cell.angle_gamma   90.00
#
_symmetry.space_group_name_H-M   'P 1'
#
loop_
_entity.id
_entity.type
_entity.pdbx_description
1 polymer ?
#
loop_
_entity_poly.entity_id
_entity_poly.type
_entity_poly.pdbx_seq_one_letter_code
_entity_poly.pdbx_strand_id
1 'polypeptide(L)'
;MGRKAVRAEDYIVCEDLFKIYKIADLEVVALRGLDLVVSRGEVIAVVGASGSGKTTLLNILAGYDTPSAGKVRVGERDLLRMGGREVEDYRRHEVGFVWQQTSRNLFPYLSAVENVALPMMLTNLSPKERQERSVDLLNLVGLGHRLDHTPERLSGGEQQRVAIAVALANHPPLLLADEPTGELDDATASEILDLFGSVNSELGTTIVVVTHDRDIAYKVGRVVMIRDGKTSTEVRRAHSYERQISGEVDVETPLEEYTLVDGAGRVQLPREYLDEVKIRDRARVKVEDGKVTIVSGEE
;
A
#
# COMPACT_ATOMS: atom_id res chain seq x y z
N MET A 1 22.18 -18.21 9.93
CA MET A 1 21.39 -17.70 8.79
C MET A 1 20.45 -16.64 9.35
N GLY A 2 20.80 -15.37 9.13
CA GLY A 2 20.20 -14.24 9.85
C GLY A 2 18.78 -13.96 9.37
N ARG A 3 17.78 -14.34 10.18
CA ARG A 3 16.46 -13.71 10.11
C ARG A 3 16.67 -12.20 10.28
N LYS A 4 16.09 -11.35 9.43
CA LYS A 4 15.96 -9.93 9.77
C LYS A 4 15.22 -9.88 11.10
N ALA A 5 15.91 -9.50 12.17
CA ALA A 5 15.29 -9.38 13.48
C ALA A 5 14.21 -8.31 13.35
N VAL A 6 12.96 -8.66 13.67
CA VAL A 6 11.86 -7.70 13.74
C VAL A 6 12.28 -6.58 14.68
N ARG A 7 12.36 -5.37 14.16
CA ARG A 7 12.75 -4.19 14.91
C ARG A 7 11.53 -3.60 15.59
N ALA A 8 11.75 -2.83 16.66
CA ALA A 8 10.67 -2.15 17.39
C ALA A 8 9.90 -1.15 16.50
N GLU A 9 10.53 -0.68 15.42
CA GLU A 9 9.94 0.24 14.43
C GLU A 9 9.07 -0.46 13.36
N ASP A 10 9.14 -1.79 13.24
CA ASP A 10 8.44 -2.56 12.21
C ASP A 10 6.94 -2.66 12.51
N TYR A 11 6.15 -1.94 11.73
CA TYR A 11 4.70 -1.89 11.86
C TYR A 11 4.00 -2.96 11.04
N ILE A 12 4.32 -3.08 9.75
CA ILE A 12 3.84 -4.17 8.88
C ILE A 12 4.98 -5.15 8.67
N VAL A 13 4.74 -6.43 8.92
CA VAL A 13 5.70 -7.51 8.67
C VAL A 13 5.00 -8.66 7.98
N CYS A 14 5.37 -8.90 6.73
CA CYS A 14 5.05 -10.10 5.96
C CYS A 14 6.32 -10.95 5.89
N GLU A 15 6.23 -12.20 6.35
CA GLU A 15 7.30 -13.20 6.21
C GLU A 15 6.74 -14.41 5.45
N ASP A 16 7.35 -14.72 4.31
CA ASP A 16 7.00 -15.87 3.48
C ASP A 16 5.47 -15.97 3.24
N LEU A 17 4.85 -14.84 2.91
CA LEU A 17 3.39 -14.73 2.82
C LEU A 17 2.86 -15.45 1.57
N PHE A 18 1.94 -16.39 1.76
CA PHE A 18 1.26 -17.09 0.68
C PHE A 18 -0.23 -16.82 0.68
N LYS A 19 -0.78 -16.73 -0.53
CA LYS A 19 -2.22 -16.76 -0.76
C LYS A 19 -2.56 -17.63 -1.96
N ILE A 20 -3.38 -18.63 -1.71
CA ILE A 20 -3.90 -19.58 -2.71
C ILE A 20 -5.41 -19.44 -2.74
N TYR A 21 -5.95 -19.12 -3.91
CA TYR A 21 -7.39 -19.16 -4.17
C TYR A 21 -7.73 -20.51 -4.79
N LYS A 22 -8.74 -21.18 -4.23
CA LYS A 22 -9.33 -22.40 -4.80
C LYS A 22 -10.62 -22.02 -5.49
N ILE A 23 -10.62 -22.07 -6.83
CA ILE A 23 -11.81 -21.79 -7.65
C ILE A 23 -12.16 -23.10 -8.35
N ALA A 24 -13.23 -23.75 -7.90
CA ALA A 24 -13.59 -25.11 -8.32
C ALA A 24 -12.37 -26.06 -8.20
N ASP A 25 -11.85 -26.56 -9.33
CA ASP A 25 -10.72 -27.49 -9.39
C ASP A 25 -9.37 -26.80 -9.65
N LEU A 26 -9.35 -25.46 -9.72
CA LEU A 26 -8.16 -24.68 -10.06
C LEU A 26 -7.60 -23.96 -8.82
N GLU A 27 -6.32 -24.21 -8.55
CA GLU A 27 -5.57 -23.50 -7.51
C GLU A 27 -4.74 -22.38 -8.14
N VAL A 28 -5.06 -21.13 -7.79
CA VAL A 28 -4.33 -19.94 -8.24
C VAL A 28 -3.53 -19.39 -7.08
N VAL A 29 -2.20 -19.44 -7.20
CA VAL A 29 -1.29 -18.88 -6.19
C VAL A 29 -1.05 -17.40 -6.48
N ALA A 30 -1.74 -16.54 -5.74
CA ALA A 30 -1.69 -15.09 -5.89
C ALA A 30 -0.46 -14.46 -5.20
N LEU A 31 -0.06 -14.97 -4.03
CA LEU A 31 1.18 -14.59 -3.34
C LEU A 31 2.04 -15.82 -3.09
N ARG A 32 3.34 -15.71 -3.32
CA ARG A 32 4.29 -16.84 -3.44
C ARG A 32 5.46 -16.75 -2.47
N GLY A 33 5.21 -16.47 -1.20
CA GLY A 33 6.28 -16.24 -0.23
C GLY A 33 6.78 -14.80 -0.32
N LEU A 34 5.85 -13.87 -0.13
CA LEU A 34 6.12 -12.43 -0.18
C LEU A 34 6.70 -11.97 1.16
N ASP A 35 7.86 -11.33 1.11
CA ASP A 35 8.51 -10.70 2.26
C ASP A 35 8.36 -9.16 2.16
N LEU A 36 7.81 -8.51 3.18
CA LEU A 36 7.65 -7.06 3.21
C LEU A 36 7.75 -6.55 4.64
N VAL A 37 8.52 -5.49 4.85
CA VAL A 37 8.61 -4.80 6.14
C VAL A 37 8.38 -3.31 5.93
N VAL A 38 7.46 -2.74 6.69
CA VAL A 38 7.10 -1.31 6.66
C VAL A 38 7.15 -0.76 8.07
N SER A 39 7.84 0.35 8.26
CA SER A 39 7.97 1.03 9.54
C SER A 39 6.71 1.82 9.88
N ARG A 40 6.46 2.07 11.17
CA ARG A 40 5.34 2.93 11.59
C ARG A 40 5.53 4.35 11.05
N GLY A 41 4.47 4.91 10.46
CA GLY A 41 4.48 6.25 9.89
C GLY A 41 5.23 6.35 8.56
N GLU A 42 5.60 5.21 7.96
CA GLU A 42 6.21 5.17 6.63
C GLU A 42 5.16 5.30 5.52
N VAL A 43 5.52 5.96 4.42
CA VAL A 43 4.76 5.94 3.17
C VAL A 43 5.49 5.10 2.15
N ILE A 44 4.83 4.06 1.65
CA ILE A 44 5.36 3.17 0.62
C ILE A 44 4.41 3.04 -0.56
N ALA A 45 4.96 2.82 -1.74
CA ALA A 45 4.21 2.36 -2.90
C ALA A 45 4.58 0.91 -3.24
N VAL A 46 3.60 0.07 -3.55
CA VAL A 46 3.80 -1.27 -4.11
C VAL A 46 3.39 -1.26 -5.58
N VAL A 47 4.35 -1.49 -6.46
CA VAL A 47 4.17 -1.33 -7.91
C VAL A 47 4.32 -2.67 -8.63
N GLY A 48 3.48 -2.94 -9.61
CA GLY A 48 3.58 -4.16 -10.40
C GLY A 48 2.49 -4.28 -11.45
N ALA A 49 2.65 -5.21 -12.39
CA ALA A 49 1.66 -5.46 -13.44
C ALA A 49 0.31 -5.93 -12.88
N SER A 50 -0.74 -5.87 -13.69
CA SER A 50 -2.02 -6.51 -13.33
C SER A 50 -1.81 -8.00 -13.07
N GLY A 51 -2.48 -8.54 -12.05
CA GLY A 51 -2.32 -9.94 -11.63
C GLY A 51 -1.05 -10.27 -10.83
N SER A 52 -0.19 -9.29 -10.51
CA SER A 52 1.04 -9.54 -9.73
C SER A 52 0.84 -9.85 -8.25
N GLY A 53 -0.38 -9.66 -7.73
CA GLY A 53 -0.74 -9.91 -6.32
C GLY A 53 -0.92 -8.66 -5.45
N LYS A 54 -0.85 -7.43 -6.02
CA LYS A 54 -1.02 -6.15 -5.29
C LYS A 54 -2.33 -6.08 -4.48
N THR A 55 -3.47 -6.21 -5.15
CA THR A 55 -4.79 -6.17 -4.50
C THR A 55 -4.96 -7.29 -3.48
N THR A 56 -4.39 -8.48 -3.75
CA THR A 56 -4.37 -9.58 -2.78
C THR A 56 -3.60 -9.21 -1.51
N LEU A 57 -2.42 -8.60 -1.65
CA LEU A 57 -1.64 -8.11 -0.52
C LEU A 57 -2.43 -7.06 0.27
N LEU A 58 -3.03 -6.07 -0.39
CA LEU A 58 -3.86 -5.06 0.28
C LEU A 58 -5.04 -5.67 1.03
N ASN A 59 -5.76 -6.60 0.43
CA ASN A 59 -6.91 -7.25 1.07
C ASN A 59 -6.51 -8.05 2.31
N ILE A 60 -5.33 -8.69 2.29
CA ILE A 60 -4.79 -9.36 3.47
C ILE A 60 -4.41 -8.35 4.55
N LEU A 61 -3.69 -7.28 4.20
CA LEU A 61 -3.34 -6.21 5.15
C LEU A 61 -4.58 -5.52 5.72
N ALA A 62 -5.67 -5.43 4.95
CA ALA A 62 -6.93 -4.85 5.38
C ALA A 62 -7.77 -5.79 6.26
N GLY A 63 -7.40 -7.06 6.40
CA GLY A 63 -8.24 -8.06 7.08
C GLY A 63 -9.54 -8.38 6.33
N TYR A 64 -9.57 -8.15 5.01
CA TYR A 64 -10.65 -8.64 4.13
C TYR A 64 -10.40 -10.06 3.65
N ASP A 65 -9.16 -10.51 3.67
CA ASP A 65 -8.78 -11.86 3.28
C ASP A 65 -7.76 -12.46 4.26
N THR A 66 -7.78 -13.78 4.40
CA THR A 66 -6.88 -14.51 5.30
C THR A 66 -5.75 -15.13 4.50
N PRO A 67 -4.48 -15.02 4.94
CA PRO A 67 -3.38 -15.69 4.26
C PRO A 67 -3.49 -17.21 4.33
N SER A 68 -2.97 -17.89 3.32
CA SER A 68 -2.95 -19.36 3.26
C SER A 68 -1.79 -19.97 4.05
N ALA A 69 -0.64 -19.28 4.08
CA ALA A 69 0.53 -19.65 4.86
C ALA A 69 1.44 -18.42 5.05
N GLY A 70 2.50 -18.59 5.84
CA GLY A 70 3.44 -17.53 6.19
C GLY A 70 3.04 -16.81 7.48
N LYS A 71 3.57 -15.60 7.66
CA LYS A 71 3.18 -14.71 8.76
C LYS A 71 2.86 -13.33 8.23
N VAL A 72 1.85 -12.72 8.82
CA VAL A 72 1.53 -11.32 8.57
C VAL A 72 1.17 -10.66 9.89
N ARG A 73 1.85 -9.57 10.21
CA ARG A 73 1.62 -8.78 11.41
C ARG A 73 1.44 -7.32 11.01
N VAL A 74 0.45 -6.66 11.59
CA VAL A 74 0.25 -5.21 11.52
C VAL A 74 0.10 -4.68 12.94
N GLY A 75 1.05 -3.84 13.37
CA GLY A 75 1.17 -3.45 14.77
C GLY A 75 1.32 -4.67 15.67
N GLU A 76 0.44 -4.82 16.65
CA GLU A 76 0.44 -5.97 17.56
C GLU A 76 -0.43 -7.13 17.06
N ARG A 77 -1.11 -6.98 15.92
CA ARG A 77 -2.11 -7.93 15.41
C ARG A 77 -1.50 -8.91 14.42
N ASP A 78 -1.59 -10.21 14.71
CA ASP A 78 -1.25 -11.30 13.77
C ASP A 78 -2.50 -11.68 12.98
N LEU A 79 -2.58 -11.27 11.70
CA LEU A 79 -3.81 -11.47 10.92
C LEU A 79 -4.10 -12.92 10.55
N LEU A 80 -3.12 -13.83 10.64
CA LEU A 80 -3.39 -15.25 10.40
C LEU A 80 -4.14 -15.88 11.58
N ARG A 81 -3.98 -15.32 12.78
CA ARG A 81 -4.53 -15.88 14.03
C ARG A 81 -5.82 -15.23 14.50
N MET A 82 -6.21 -14.11 13.90
CA MET A 82 -7.40 -13.37 14.32
C MET A 82 -8.68 -14.15 14.07
N GLY A 83 -9.55 -14.22 15.08
CA GLY A 83 -10.93 -14.66 14.93
C GLY A 83 -11.83 -13.57 14.33
N GLY A 84 -13.08 -13.91 13.97
CA GLY A 84 -13.98 -12.98 13.27
C GLY A 84 -14.21 -11.65 14.00
N ARG A 85 -14.40 -11.66 15.33
CA ARG A 85 -14.54 -10.42 16.13
C ARG A 85 -13.27 -9.58 16.17
N GLU A 86 -12.11 -10.21 16.22
CA GLU A 86 -10.82 -9.52 16.21
C GLU A 86 -10.56 -8.86 14.85
N VAL A 87 -10.96 -9.52 13.75
CA VAL A 87 -10.91 -8.92 12.41
C VAL A 87 -11.82 -7.69 12.29
N GLU A 88 -13.03 -7.74 12.85
CA GLU A 88 -13.93 -6.59 12.87
C GLU A 88 -13.36 -5.41 13.68
N ASP A 89 -12.78 -5.69 14.85
CA ASP A 89 -12.10 -4.70 15.69
C ASP A 89 -10.88 -4.09 14.98
N TYR A 90 -10.06 -4.94 14.36
CA TYR A 90 -8.92 -4.56 13.54
C TYR A 90 -9.34 -3.61 12.40
N ARG A 91 -10.35 -3.98 11.61
CA ARG A 91 -10.84 -3.12 10.52
C ARG A 91 -11.40 -1.80 11.01
N ARG A 92 -11.98 -1.77 12.21
CA ARG A 92 -12.59 -0.56 12.76
C ARG A 92 -11.56 0.45 13.25
N HIS A 93 -10.48 -0.03 13.88
CA HIS A 93 -9.55 0.84 14.61
C HIS A 93 -8.15 0.94 13.99
N GLU A 94 -7.71 -0.07 13.24
CA GLU A 94 -6.34 -0.12 12.72
C GLU A 94 -6.24 0.31 11.24
N VAL A 95 -7.30 0.11 10.45
CA VAL A 95 -7.26 0.22 8.98
C VAL A 95 -8.25 1.24 8.42
N GLY A 96 -7.74 2.18 7.65
CA GLY A 96 -8.47 2.95 6.65
C GLY A 96 -8.23 2.35 5.26
N PHE A 97 -9.25 2.32 4.41
CA PHE A 97 -9.14 1.75 3.08
C PHE A 97 -9.75 2.67 2.02
N VAL A 98 -8.99 2.98 0.98
CA VAL A 98 -9.42 3.73 -0.21
C VAL A 98 -9.42 2.79 -1.40
N TRP A 99 -10.59 2.59 -2.00
CA TRP A 99 -10.75 1.74 -3.18
C TRP A 99 -10.44 2.51 -4.46
N GLN A 100 -10.02 1.79 -5.50
CA GLN A 100 -9.85 2.34 -6.85
C GLN A 100 -11.13 3.03 -7.34
N GLN A 101 -12.26 2.33 -7.19
CA GLN A 101 -13.57 2.88 -7.48
C GLN A 101 -14.06 3.64 -6.25
N THR A 102 -13.99 4.96 -6.31
CA THR A 102 -14.37 5.87 -5.22
C THR A 102 -15.80 5.63 -4.70
N SER A 103 -16.71 5.22 -5.58
CA SER A 103 -18.10 4.87 -5.23
C SER A 103 -18.21 3.73 -4.22
N ARG A 104 -17.18 2.89 -4.05
CA ARG A 104 -17.15 1.84 -3.02
C ARG A 104 -16.92 2.37 -1.61
N ASN A 105 -16.38 3.58 -1.49
CA ASN A 105 -16.22 4.27 -0.21
C ASN A 105 -17.45 5.12 0.17
N LEU A 106 -18.34 5.42 -0.79
CA LEU A 106 -19.39 6.43 -0.63
C LEU A 106 -20.78 5.84 -0.81
N PHE A 107 -21.70 6.21 0.07
CA PHE A 107 -23.12 5.99 -0.10
C PHE A 107 -23.70 7.14 -0.94
N PRO A 108 -24.36 6.84 -2.08
CA PRO A 108 -24.72 7.84 -3.09
C PRO A 108 -25.75 8.86 -2.61
N TYR A 109 -26.59 8.48 -1.65
CA TYR A 109 -27.67 9.32 -1.10
C TYR A 109 -27.28 10.06 0.18
N LEU A 110 -26.07 9.86 0.70
CA LEU A 110 -25.55 10.59 1.85
C LEU A 110 -24.71 11.78 1.37
N SER A 111 -24.73 12.88 2.12
CA SER A 111 -23.81 14.01 1.92
C SER A 111 -22.37 13.61 2.27
N ALA A 112 -21.40 14.45 1.90
CA ALA A 112 -20.00 14.24 2.23
C ALA A 112 -19.79 14.10 3.75
N VAL A 113 -20.41 14.97 4.55
CA VAL A 113 -20.27 14.94 6.01
C VAL A 113 -20.91 13.70 6.63
N GLU A 114 -22.05 13.25 6.10
CA GLU A 114 -22.73 12.01 6.54
C GLU A 114 -21.93 10.77 6.16
N ASN A 115 -21.34 10.72 4.96
CA ASN A 115 -20.45 9.64 4.55
C ASN A 115 -19.26 9.51 5.49
N VAL A 116 -18.61 10.63 5.83
CA VAL A 116 -17.47 10.63 6.77
C VAL A 116 -17.91 10.25 8.19
N ALA A 117 -19.13 10.61 8.60
CA ALA A 117 -19.65 10.27 9.93
C ALA A 117 -20.00 8.79 10.10
N LEU A 118 -20.31 8.10 9.00
CA LEU A 118 -20.89 6.75 9.02
C LEU A 118 -19.99 5.69 9.69
N PRO A 119 -18.67 5.58 9.40
CA PRO A 119 -17.81 4.61 10.07
C PRO A 119 -17.72 4.84 11.58
N MET A 120 -17.80 6.11 12.01
CA MET A 120 -17.72 6.49 13.41
C MET A 120 -18.97 6.09 14.21
N MET A 121 -20.09 5.76 13.56
CA MET A 121 -21.29 5.25 14.24
C MET A 121 -21.06 3.91 14.94
N LEU A 122 -20.01 3.19 14.55
CA LEU A 122 -19.60 1.92 15.15
C LEU A 122 -18.59 2.10 16.31
N THR A 123 -18.32 3.35 16.70
CA THR A 123 -17.44 3.72 17.80
C THR A 123 -18.23 4.32 18.96
N ASN A 124 -17.55 4.66 20.06
CA ASN A 124 -18.18 5.26 21.24
C ASN A 124 -18.33 6.79 21.15
N LEU A 125 -17.99 7.41 20.00
CA LEU A 125 -18.11 8.86 19.82
C LEU A 125 -19.59 9.29 19.86
N SER A 126 -19.88 10.40 20.54
CA SER A 126 -21.20 11.02 20.54
C SER A 126 -21.57 11.62 19.18
N PRO A 127 -22.86 11.87 18.87
CA PRO A 127 -23.25 12.50 17.62
C PRO A 127 -22.55 13.83 17.34
N LYS A 128 -22.29 14.63 18.40
CA LYS A 128 -21.59 15.91 18.29
C LYS A 128 -20.12 15.72 17.91
N GLU A 129 -19.41 14.83 18.61
CA GLU A 129 -17.99 14.54 18.32
C GLU A 129 -17.81 13.99 16.91
N ARG A 130 -18.73 13.12 16.44
CA ARG A 130 -18.70 12.62 15.06
C ARG A 130 -18.87 13.74 14.04
N GLN A 131 -19.80 14.66 14.28
CA GLN A 131 -20.03 15.78 13.37
C GLN A 131 -18.82 16.71 13.30
N GLU A 132 -18.28 17.11 14.44
CA GLU A 132 -17.09 17.97 14.53
C GLU A 132 -15.92 17.32 13.77
N ARG A 133 -15.67 16.04 14.06
CA ARG A 133 -14.63 15.26 13.40
C ARG A 133 -14.83 15.12 11.89
N SER A 134 -16.05 14.89 11.42
CA SER A 134 -16.34 14.81 9.98
C SER A 134 -16.04 16.12 9.27
N VAL A 135 -16.37 17.24 9.91
CA VAL A 135 -16.08 18.58 9.37
C VAL A 135 -14.57 18.83 9.34
N ASP A 136 -13.85 18.48 10.40
CA ASP A 136 -12.38 18.61 10.45
C ASP A 136 -11.69 17.78 9.37
N LEU A 137 -12.12 16.54 9.16
CA LEU A 137 -11.58 15.69 8.08
C LEU A 137 -11.91 16.24 6.69
N LEU A 138 -13.11 16.78 6.50
CA LEU A 138 -13.46 17.43 5.22
C LEU A 138 -12.65 18.72 5.00
N ASN A 139 -12.33 19.48 6.05
CA ASN A 139 -11.42 20.62 5.97
C ASN A 139 -9.99 20.18 5.61
N LEU A 140 -9.48 19.12 6.25
CA LEU A 140 -8.16 18.55 5.97
C LEU A 140 -7.99 18.17 4.49
N VAL A 141 -9.04 17.58 3.89
CA VAL A 141 -9.05 17.23 2.47
C VAL A 141 -9.53 18.38 1.56
N GLY A 142 -9.63 19.62 2.04
CA GLY A 142 -9.97 20.79 1.23
C GLY A 142 -11.45 20.92 0.81
N LEU A 143 -12.35 20.16 1.42
CA LEU A 143 -13.78 20.09 1.11
C LEU A 143 -14.70 20.69 2.18
N GLY A 144 -14.18 21.56 3.05
CA GLY A 144 -14.97 22.29 4.05
C GLY A 144 -16.15 23.09 3.50
N HIS A 145 -16.12 23.47 2.22
CA HIS A 145 -17.19 24.19 1.53
C HIS A 145 -18.22 23.26 0.85
N ARG A 146 -18.03 21.94 0.93
CA ARG A 146 -18.84 20.91 0.25
C ARG A 146 -19.53 19.94 1.20
N LEU A 147 -19.64 20.26 2.49
CA LEU A 147 -20.14 19.35 3.54
C LEU A 147 -21.46 18.65 3.16
N ASP A 148 -22.43 19.42 2.64
CA ASP A 148 -23.78 18.94 2.33
C ASP A 148 -23.94 18.40 0.90
N HIS A 149 -22.86 18.29 0.13
CA HIS A 149 -22.92 17.78 -1.24
C HIS A 149 -22.97 16.25 -1.23
N THR A 150 -23.90 15.67 -1.99
CA THR A 150 -23.92 14.23 -2.29
C THR A 150 -22.86 13.90 -3.34
N PRO A 151 -22.41 12.62 -3.45
CA PRO A 151 -21.41 12.19 -4.43
C PRO A 151 -21.70 12.63 -5.87
N GLU A 152 -22.96 12.60 -6.30
CA GLU A 152 -23.37 13.04 -7.64
C GLU A 152 -23.11 14.53 -7.92
N ARG A 153 -22.95 15.34 -6.87
CA ARG A 153 -22.67 16.78 -6.94
C ARG A 153 -21.19 17.12 -6.77
N LEU A 154 -20.33 16.10 -6.70
CA LEU A 154 -18.88 16.21 -6.54
C LEU A 154 -18.17 15.70 -7.80
N SER A 155 -17.07 16.34 -8.18
CA SER A 155 -16.16 15.82 -9.22
C SER A 155 -15.50 14.51 -8.79
N GLY A 156 -14.91 13.73 -9.71
CA GLY A 156 -14.21 12.49 -9.36
C GLY A 156 -13.10 12.69 -8.34
N GLY A 157 -12.30 13.75 -8.50
CA GLY A 157 -11.26 14.13 -7.52
C GLY A 157 -11.84 14.56 -6.17
N GLU A 158 -12.95 15.32 -6.15
CA GLU A 158 -13.64 15.68 -4.91
C GLU A 158 -14.21 14.43 -4.22
N GLN A 159 -14.82 13.50 -4.96
CA GLN A 159 -15.28 12.23 -4.42
C GLN A 159 -14.11 11.44 -3.80
N GLN A 160 -12.95 11.42 -4.47
CA GLN A 160 -11.77 10.71 -3.96
C GLN A 160 -11.27 11.32 -2.65
N ARG A 161 -11.29 12.64 -2.53
CA ARG A 161 -10.99 13.35 -1.28
C ARG A 161 -11.98 13.02 -0.17
N VAL A 162 -13.29 12.91 -0.47
CA VAL A 162 -14.28 12.41 0.50
C VAL A 162 -13.98 10.96 0.88
N ALA A 163 -13.63 10.09 -0.06
CA ALA A 163 -13.28 8.69 0.24
C ALA A 163 -12.07 8.57 1.16
N ILE A 164 -11.05 9.44 1.00
CA ILE A 164 -9.91 9.54 1.91
C ILE A 164 -10.37 9.99 3.30
N ALA A 165 -11.23 11.01 3.39
CA ALA A 165 -11.80 11.45 4.68
C ALA A 165 -12.60 10.33 5.37
N VAL A 166 -13.40 9.55 4.63
CA VAL A 166 -14.10 8.36 5.13
C VAL A 166 -13.13 7.32 5.66
N ALA A 167 -12.05 7.03 4.92
CA ALA A 167 -11.03 6.07 5.33
C ALA A 167 -10.32 6.52 6.62
N LEU A 168 -10.16 7.82 6.84
CA LEU A 168 -9.53 8.41 8.04
C LEU A 168 -10.49 8.58 9.23
N ALA A 169 -11.78 8.31 9.04
CA ALA A 169 -12.83 8.63 10.01
C ALA A 169 -12.55 8.08 11.42
N ASN A 170 -12.03 6.87 11.56
CA ASN A 170 -11.75 6.25 12.86
C ASN A 170 -10.30 6.45 13.38
N HIS A 171 -9.55 7.41 12.83
CA HIS A 171 -8.12 7.63 13.16
C HIS A 171 -7.24 6.40 12.96
N PRO A 172 -7.28 5.72 11.79
CA PRO A 172 -6.51 4.52 11.61
C PRO A 172 -5.00 4.83 11.54
N PRO A 173 -4.15 4.04 12.22
CA PRO A 173 -2.69 4.08 12.07
C PRO A 173 -2.20 3.54 10.71
N LEU A 174 -3.03 2.78 9.98
CA LEU A 174 -2.74 2.29 8.63
C LEU A 174 -3.78 2.79 7.62
N LEU A 175 -3.32 3.43 6.54
CA LEU A 175 -4.13 3.76 5.38
C LEU A 175 -3.68 2.93 4.18
N LEU A 176 -4.60 2.15 3.62
CA LEU A 176 -4.39 1.32 2.44
C LEU A 176 -5.12 1.95 1.25
N ALA A 177 -4.44 2.09 0.12
CA ALA A 177 -5.02 2.70 -1.08
C ALA A 177 -4.76 1.85 -2.33
N ASP A 178 -5.83 1.36 -2.96
CA ASP A 178 -5.79 0.57 -4.19
C ASP A 178 -5.99 1.47 -5.41
N GLU A 179 -4.95 1.68 -6.21
CA GLU A 179 -4.94 2.57 -7.38
C GLU A 179 -5.67 3.91 -7.17
N PRO A 180 -5.33 4.69 -6.13
CA PRO A 180 -6.10 5.86 -5.72
C PRO A 180 -6.13 7.01 -6.74
N THR A 181 -5.29 6.94 -7.77
CA THR A 181 -5.16 7.93 -8.84
C THR A 181 -5.52 7.38 -10.21
N GLY A 182 -5.94 6.12 -10.33
CA GLY A 182 -6.08 5.43 -11.62
C GLY A 182 -7.19 5.97 -12.54
N GLU A 183 -8.20 6.64 -11.97
CA GLU A 183 -9.32 7.23 -12.73
C GLU A 183 -9.25 8.76 -12.81
N LEU A 184 -8.14 9.37 -12.38
CA LEU A 184 -7.97 10.82 -12.26
C LEU A 184 -7.01 11.36 -13.32
N ASP A 185 -7.18 12.62 -13.69
CA ASP A 185 -6.18 13.34 -14.49
C ASP A 185 -4.90 13.62 -13.68
N ASP A 186 -3.79 13.89 -14.37
CA ASP A 186 -2.46 14.03 -13.75
C ASP A 186 -2.38 15.12 -12.68
N ALA A 187 -3.11 16.23 -12.86
CA ALA A 187 -3.12 17.32 -11.88
C ALA A 187 -3.86 16.89 -10.61
N THR A 188 -5.06 16.34 -10.77
CA THR A 188 -5.84 15.81 -9.65
C THR A 188 -5.11 14.66 -8.95
N ALA A 189 -4.47 13.76 -9.69
CA ALA A 189 -3.67 12.67 -9.14
C ALA A 189 -2.53 13.21 -8.25
N SER A 190 -1.87 14.28 -8.68
CA SER A 190 -0.79 14.92 -7.92
C SER A 190 -1.34 15.55 -6.62
N GLU A 191 -2.48 16.23 -6.68
CA GLU A 191 -3.16 16.76 -5.47
C GLU A 191 -3.51 15.65 -4.45
N ILE A 192 -3.90 14.46 -4.92
CA ILE A 192 -4.19 13.31 -4.04
C ILE A 192 -2.93 12.77 -3.36
N LEU A 193 -1.80 12.71 -4.08
CA LEU A 193 -0.53 12.27 -3.51
C LEU A 193 0.00 13.30 -2.49
N ASP A 194 -0.15 14.60 -2.76
CA ASP A 194 0.13 15.67 -1.79
C ASP A 194 -0.72 15.54 -0.53
N LEU A 195 -2.01 15.22 -0.69
CA LEU A 195 -2.91 14.98 0.42
C LEU A 195 -2.45 13.80 1.28
N PHE A 196 -2.00 12.69 0.68
CA PHE A 196 -1.39 11.60 1.46
C PHE A 196 -0.14 12.07 2.21
N GLY A 197 0.65 12.96 1.63
CA GLY A 197 1.81 13.57 2.27
C GLY A 197 1.42 14.36 3.52
N SER A 198 0.40 15.22 3.39
CA SER A 198 -0.15 15.97 4.52
C SER A 198 -0.69 15.04 5.61
N VAL A 199 -1.50 14.05 5.24
CA VAL A 199 -2.05 13.04 6.17
C VAL A 199 -0.95 12.30 6.94
N ASN A 200 0.10 11.85 6.24
CA ASN A 200 1.24 11.19 6.88
C ASN A 200 1.96 12.13 7.85
N SER A 201 2.26 13.36 7.43
CA SER A 201 2.99 14.33 8.26
C SER A 201 2.21 14.83 9.48
N GLU A 202 0.90 15.02 9.36
CA GLU A 202 0.04 15.57 10.41
C GLU A 202 -0.47 14.50 11.37
N LEU A 203 -0.82 13.31 10.86
CA LEU A 203 -1.44 12.24 11.66
C LEU A 203 -0.47 11.11 12.01
N GLY A 204 0.72 11.05 11.40
CA GLY A 204 1.66 9.94 11.56
C GLY A 204 1.15 8.60 11.02
N THR A 205 0.13 8.64 10.15
CA THR A 205 -0.48 7.45 9.56
C THR A 205 0.51 6.76 8.61
N THR A 206 0.66 5.45 8.75
CA THR A 206 1.42 4.61 7.81
C THR A 206 0.58 4.46 6.55
N ILE A 207 1.13 4.73 5.36
CA ILE A 207 0.38 4.71 4.11
C ILE A 207 0.99 3.68 3.16
N VAL A 208 0.16 2.77 2.67
CA VAL A 208 0.53 1.81 1.61
C VAL A 208 -0.34 2.07 0.40
N VAL A 209 0.26 2.63 -0.64
CA VAL A 209 -0.37 2.81 -1.95
C VAL A 209 0.02 1.63 -2.83
N VAL A 210 -0.92 1.06 -3.58
CA VAL A 210 -0.58 0.14 -4.67
C VAL A 210 -1.01 0.71 -5.99
N THR A 211 -0.16 0.56 -7.01
CA THR A 211 -0.40 1.10 -8.34
C THR A 211 0.31 0.26 -9.40
N HIS A 212 -0.08 0.42 -10.66
CA HIS A 212 0.69 -0.08 -11.80
C HIS A 212 1.58 1.01 -12.42
N ASP A 213 1.38 2.26 -12.02
CA ASP A 213 2.19 3.40 -12.45
C ASP A 213 3.61 3.32 -11.85
N ARG A 214 4.62 3.33 -12.71
CA ARG A 214 6.03 3.30 -12.29
C ARG A 214 6.55 4.69 -11.92
N ASP A 215 5.92 5.74 -12.43
CA ASP A 215 6.36 7.13 -12.22
C ASP A 215 6.09 7.58 -10.78
N ILE A 216 5.30 6.82 -10.02
CA ILE A 216 5.14 7.00 -8.57
C ILE A 216 6.48 6.92 -7.81
N ALA A 217 7.50 6.28 -8.37
CA ALA A 217 8.85 6.26 -7.80
C ALA A 217 9.50 7.66 -7.71
N TYR A 218 9.07 8.58 -8.58
CA TYR A 218 9.47 9.99 -8.53
C TYR A 218 8.63 10.84 -7.57
N LYS A 219 7.70 10.21 -6.84
CA LYS A 219 6.73 10.86 -5.98
C LYS A 219 6.72 10.31 -4.55
N VAL A 220 7.30 9.14 -4.31
CA VAL A 220 7.30 8.43 -3.01
C VAL A 220 8.72 8.08 -2.57
N GLY A 221 8.99 8.18 -1.27
CA GLY A 221 10.31 7.91 -0.68
C GLY A 221 10.80 6.47 -0.84
N ARG A 222 9.87 5.50 -0.90
CA ARG A 222 10.16 4.08 -1.03
C ARG A 222 9.13 3.38 -1.90
N VAL A 223 9.62 2.64 -2.91
CA VAL A 223 8.80 1.82 -3.79
C VAL A 223 9.26 0.38 -3.73
N VAL A 224 8.31 -0.55 -3.59
CA VAL A 224 8.56 -1.99 -3.63
C VAL A 224 7.87 -2.57 -4.85
N MET A 225 8.65 -3.15 -5.75
CA MET A 225 8.13 -3.82 -6.94
C MET A 225 7.66 -5.23 -6.57
N ILE A 226 6.45 -5.59 -7.01
CA ILE A 226 5.89 -6.93 -6.89
C ILE A 226 5.73 -7.59 -8.26
N ARG A 227 6.22 -8.82 -8.37
CA ARG A 227 6.19 -9.63 -9.58
C ARG A 227 5.87 -11.08 -9.23
N ASP A 228 4.90 -11.67 -9.93
CA ASP A 228 4.50 -13.07 -9.76
C ASP A 228 4.25 -13.47 -8.29
N GLY A 229 3.65 -12.56 -7.50
CA GLY A 229 3.34 -12.79 -6.09
C GLY A 229 4.53 -12.66 -5.12
N LYS A 230 5.67 -12.09 -5.55
CA LYS A 230 6.88 -11.86 -4.74
C LYS A 230 7.37 -10.42 -4.87
N THR A 231 8.05 -9.91 -3.86
CA THR A 231 8.83 -8.67 -3.97
C THR A 231 10.10 -8.92 -4.80
N SER A 232 10.41 -8.05 -5.75
CA SER A 232 11.58 -8.20 -6.62
C SER A 232 12.62 -7.11 -6.40
N THR A 233 12.18 -5.85 -6.41
CA THR A 233 13.04 -4.67 -6.43
C THR A 233 12.53 -3.68 -5.40
N GLU A 234 13.44 -2.97 -4.75
CA GLU A 234 13.15 -1.84 -3.89
C GLU A 234 13.88 -0.61 -4.42
N VAL A 235 13.12 0.45 -4.68
CA VAL A 235 13.67 1.75 -5.06
C VAL A 235 13.52 2.68 -3.87
N ARG A 236 14.63 3.31 -3.46
CA ARG A 236 14.66 4.29 -2.37
C ARG A 236 15.24 5.61 -2.87
N ARG A 237 14.79 6.70 -2.26
CA ARG A 237 15.41 8.01 -2.44
C ARG A 237 16.57 8.18 -1.45
N ALA A 238 17.71 8.66 -1.93
CA ALA A 238 18.93 8.79 -1.14
C ALA A 238 18.84 9.81 0.01
N HIS A 239 17.89 10.76 -0.05
CA HIS A 239 17.67 11.78 0.98
C HIS A 239 16.21 11.82 1.46
N SER A 240 16.05 11.81 2.79
CA SER A 240 14.75 11.92 3.47
C SER A 240 14.25 13.36 3.42
N TYR A 241 13.12 13.58 2.76
CA TYR A 241 12.38 14.84 2.84
C TYR A 241 11.52 14.90 4.11
N GLU A 242 11.06 16.10 4.48
CA GLU A 242 10.02 16.31 5.51
C GLU A 242 8.68 15.62 5.15
N ARG A 243 8.43 15.37 3.86
CA ARG A 243 7.30 14.58 3.35
C ARG A 243 7.78 13.34 2.60
N GLN A 244 7.21 12.19 2.91
CA GLN A 244 7.56 10.91 2.28
C GLN A 244 6.83 10.64 0.96
N ILE A 245 5.85 11.49 0.61
CA ILE A 245 5.11 11.45 -0.66
C ILE A 245 4.73 12.88 -1.08
N SER A 246 4.79 13.15 -2.39
CA SER A 246 4.48 14.44 -3.01
C SER A 246 3.82 14.22 -4.38
N GLY A 247 2.94 15.12 -4.78
CA GLY A 247 2.39 15.18 -6.14
C GLY A 247 3.42 15.65 -7.17
N GLU A 248 4.39 16.45 -6.74
CA GLU A 248 5.47 16.96 -7.59
C GLU A 248 6.48 15.85 -7.93
N VAL A 249 6.89 15.82 -9.20
CA VAL A 249 7.92 14.90 -9.69
C VAL A 249 9.28 15.46 -9.30
N ASP A 250 9.99 14.75 -8.44
CA ASP A 250 11.39 15.07 -8.13
C ASP A 250 12.32 14.16 -8.92
N VAL A 251 13.02 14.78 -9.88
CA VAL A 251 14.03 14.17 -10.75
C VAL A 251 15.46 14.53 -10.34
N GLU A 252 15.63 15.43 -9.37
CA GLU A 252 16.94 15.92 -8.94
C GLU A 252 17.57 14.96 -7.92
N THR A 253 16.74 14.34 -7.07
CA THR A 253 17.22 13.35 -6.10
C THR A 253 17.51 12.01 -6.78
N PRO A 254 18.75 11.46 -6.65
CA PRO A 254 19.07 10.15 -7.21
C PRO A 254 18.20 9.04 -6.60
N LEU A 255 17.72 8.16 -7.47
CA LEU A 255 17.06 6.91 -7.08
C LEU A 255 18.13 5.83 -6.85
N GLU A 256 18.10 5.21 -5.69
CA GLU A 256 18.87 4.01 -5.39
C GLU A 256 18.00 2.78 -5.62
N GLU A 257 18.44 1.90 -6.51
CA GLU A 257 17.74 0.65 -6.81
C GLU A 257 18.44 -0.54 -6.14
N TYR A 258 17.66 -1.34 -5.44
CA TYR A 258 18.09 -2.55 -4.74
C TYR A 258 17.31 -3.76 -5.27
N THR A 259 18.01 -4.83 -5.68
CA THR A 259 17.34 -6.12 -5.86
C THR A 259 17.17 -6.79 -4.50
N LEU A 260 15.95 -7.19 -4.17
CA LEU A 260 15.63 -7.77 -2.88
C LEU A 260 16.10 -9.23 -2.79
N VAL A 261 16.62 -9.59 -1.62
CA VAL A 261 16.98 -10.96 -1.25
C VAL A 261 15.91 -11.49 -0.29
N ASP A 262 15.24 -12.58 -0.68
CA ASP A 262 14.20 -13.19 0.16
C ASP A 262 14.79 -13.93 1.39
N GLY A 263 13.94 -14.35 2.32
CA GLY A 263 14.38 -15.08 3.52
C GLY A 263 15.13 -16.40 3.23
N ALA A 264 15.00 -16.96 2.03
CA ALA A 264 15.71 -18.15 1.57
C ALA A 264 17.02 -17.81 0.83
N GLY A 265 17.40 -16.54 0.74
CA GLY A 265 18.61 -16.08 0.06
C GLY A 265 18.48 -15.98 -1.47
N ARG A 266 17.27 -15.98 -2.02
CA ARG A 266 17.05 -15.91 -3.47
C ARG A 266 17.00 -14.47 -3.93
N VAL A 267 17.54 -14.23 -5.13
CA VAL A 267 17.51 -12.94 -5.83
C VAL A 267 16.65 -13.11 -7.07
N GLN A 268 15.60 -12.31 -7.21
CA GLN A 268 14.78 -12.30 -8.43
C GLN A 268 15.24 -11.18 -9.35
N LEU A 269 16.05 -11.53 -10.36
CA LEU A 269 16.51 -10.55 -11.36
C LEU A 269 15.37 -10.17 -12.32
N PRO A 270 15.27 -8.88 -12.71
CA PRO A 270 14.42 -8.45 -13.81
C PRO A 270 14.69 -9.24 -15.10
N ARG A 271 13.63 -9.57 -15.84
CA ARG A 271 13.75 -10.25 -17.16
C ARG A 271 14.61 -9.46 -18.13
N GLU A 272 14.52 -8.13 -18.11
CA GLU A 272 15.31 -7.25 -18.96
C GLU A 272 16.82 -7.51 -18.80
N TYR A 273 17.29 -7.71 -17.57
CA TYR A 273 18.69 -8.06 -17.30
C TYR A 273 19.03 -9.46 -17.80
N LEU A 274 18.15 -10.44 -17.55
CA LEU A 274 18.35 -11.81 -18.03
C LEU A 274 18.41 -11.87 -19.56
N ASP A 275 17.55 -11.12 -20.25
CA ASP A 275 17.49 -11.04 -21.69
C ASP A 275 18.74 -10.35 -22.26
N GLU A 276 19.22 -9.28 -21.61
CA GLU A 276 20.45 -8.57 -21.98
C GLU A 276 21.68 -9.48 -21.95
N VAL A 277 21.84 -10.27 -20.88
CA VAL A 277 22.96 -11.22 -20.76
C VAL A 277 22.64 -12.62 -21.31
N LYS A 278 21.51 -12.78 -22.01
CA LYS A 278 21.07 -14.03 -22.64
C LYS A 278 21.05 -15.24 -21.70
N ILE A 279 20.60 -15.04 -20.47
CA ILE A 279 20.35 -16.11 -19.51
C ILE A 279 18.94 -16.65 -19.74
N ARG A 280 18.84 -17.96 -19.98
CA ARG A 280 17.57 -18.69 -20.03
C ARG A 280 17.45 -19.63 -18.83
N ASP A 281 17.75 -20.91 -19.03
CA ASP A 281 17.50 -21.95 -18.02
C ASP A 281 18.68 -22.18 -17.08
N ARG A 282 19.89 -21.76 -17.48
CA ARG A 282 21.13 -21.99 -16.72
C ARG A 282 21.98 -20.73 -16.71
N ALA A 283 22.57 -20.45 -15.55
CA ALA A 283 23.57 -19.42 -15.36
C ALA A 283 24.77 -19.99 -14.59
N ARG A 284 25.97 -19.49 -14.88
CA ARG A 284 27.17 -19.74 -14.05
C ARG A 284 27.29 -18.59 -13.05
N VAL A 285 27.53 -18.92 -11.79
CA VAL A 285 27.76 -17.95 -10.72
C VAL A 285 29.24 -17.97 -10.35
N LYS A 286 29.88 -16.80 -10.39
CA LYS A 286 31.27 -16.60 -9.95
C LYS A 286 31.30 -15.68 -8.74
N VAL A 287 32.19 -15.96 -7.79
CA VAL A 287 32.40 -15.14 -6.60
C VAL A 287 33.87 -14.74 -6.56
N GLU A 288 34.14 -13.47 -6.86
CA GLU A 288 35.50 -12.91 -6.98
C GLU A 288 35.49 -11.47 -6.43
N ASP A 289 36.52 -11.07 -5.68
CA ASP A 289 36.66 -9.72 -5.11
C ASP A 289 35.43 -9.19 -4.34
N GLY A 290 34.74 -10.08 -3.62
CA GLY A 290 33.53 -9.73 -2.87
C GLY A 290 32.29 -9.46 -3.74
N LYS A 291 32.36 -9.75 -5.05
CA LYS A 291 31.25 -9.60 -6.00
C LYS A 291 30.70 -10.97 -6.39
N VAL A 292 29.39 -11.03 -6.60
CA VAL A 292 28.71 -12.18 -7.22
C VAL A 292 28.38 -11.80 -8.67
N THR A 293 28.99 -12.50 -9.62
CA THR A 293 28.75 -12.28 -11.05
C THR A 293 27.95 -13.44 -11.61
N ILE A 294 26.83 -13.14 -12.25
CA ILE A 294 25.95 -14.12 -12.90
C ILE A 294 26.14 -13.96 -14.41
N VAL A 295 26.52 -15.04 -15.09
CA VAL A 295 26.73 -15.06 -16.55
C VAL A 295 25.94 -16.18 -17.20
N SER A 296 25.68 -16.09 -18.50
CA SER A 296 25.00 -17.16 -19.25
C SER A 296 25.71 -18.50 -19.08
N GLY A 297 24.91 -19.54 -18.83
CA GLY A 297 25.35 -20.92 -18.74
C GLY A 297 25.38 -21.65 -20.09
N GLU A 298 24.98 -20.98 -21.16
CA GLU A 298 25.09 -21.46 -22.54
C GLU A 298 26.46 -21.02 -23.11
N GLU A 299 27.22 -21.99 -23.63
CA GLU A 299 28.39 -21.75 -24.48
C GLU A 299 27.95 -21.47 -25.92
#